data_AF-A0A8T2S6P0-F1
#
_entry.id   AF-A0A8T2S6P0-F1
#
_cell.length_a   1.000
_cell.length_b   1.000
_cell.length_c   1.000
_cell.angle_alpha   90.00
_cell.angle_beta   90.00
_cell.angle_gamma   90.00
#
_symmetry.space_group_name_H-M   'P 1'
#
loop_
_entity.id
_entity.type
_entity.pdbx_description
1 polymer ?
#
loop_
_entity_poly.entity_id
_entity_poly.type
_entity_poly.pdbx_seq_one_letter_code
_entity_poly.pdbx_strand_id
1 'polypeptide(L)'
;MKGMPLYVSLPTLSEYMIERGWTRCYLSISEVGIFNYVLLTALYLMLVEFGIYWMHRGLHDIKPLYKWLHATHHIYNKENTLSPFAGLAFNPIDGILQASPHVIFIFIVPTHFFTHELSLFVESVWTTNIHDCIHGKVWPIMGAGYHTIHHTTYRHNYGHYTIWMDWMFGTLRDPLESQKVKSS
;
A
#
# COMPACT_ATOMS: atom_id res chain seq x y z
N MET A 1 -18.47 -13.09 -1.56
CA MET A 1 -17.10 -12.67 -1.94
C MET A 1 -17.02 -12.36 -3.44
N LYS A 2 -17.63 -11.25 -3.91
CA LYS A 2 -17.56 -10.86 -5.34
C LYS A 2 -16.30 -10.07 -5.70
N GLY A 3 -15.49 -9.69 -4.71
CA GLY A 3 -14.37 -8.76 -4.90
C GLY A 3 -13.05 -9.40 -5.34
N MET A 4 -12.75 -10.60 -4.85
CA MET A 4 -11.51 -11.32 -5.16
C MET A 4 -11.24 -11.47 -6.67
N PRO A 5 -12.22 -11.85 -7.52
CA PRO A 5 -11.97 -11.97 -8.96
C PRO A 5 -11.63 -10.65 -9.65
N LEU A 6 -12.15 -9.52 -9.15
CA LEU A 6 -11.82 -8.20 -9.70
C LEU A 6 -10.47 -7.70 -9.18
N TYR A 7 -10.13 -7.99 -7.92
CA TYR A 7 -8.84 -7.60 -7.35
C TYR A 7 -7.65 -8.21 -8.11
N VAL A 8 -7.77 -9.49 -8.50
CA VAL A 8 -6.73 -10.16 -9.30
C VAL A 8 -6.66 -9.68 -10.76
N SER A 9 -7.58 -8.83 -11.22
CA SER A 9 -7.52 -8.30 -12.58
C SER A 9 -6.31 -7.40 -12.81
N LEU A 10 -5.82 -6.71 -11.77
CA LEU A 10 -4.66 -5.83 -11.86
C LEU A 10 -3.36 -6.60 -12.15
N PRO A 11 -2.97 -7.63 -11.37
CA PRO A 11 -1.78 -8.44 -11.68
C PRO A 11 -1.90 -9.15 -13.03
N THR A 12 -3.09 -9.68 -13.38
CA THR A 12 -3.29 -10.28 -14.72
C THR A 12 -3.11 -9.27 -15.85
N LEU A 13 -3.59 -8.03 -15.67
CA LEU A 13 -3.40 -6.97 -16.65
C LEU A 13 -1.94 -6.54 -16.73
N SER A 14 -1.22 -6.41 -15.60
CA SER A 14 0.20 -6.06 -15.61
C SER A 14 1.04 -7.13 -16.32
N GLU A 15 0.81 -8.40 -16.03
CA GLU A 15 1.46 -9.52 -16.71
C GLU A 15 1.22 -9.47 -18.21
N TYR A 16 -0.04 -9.30 -18.64
CA TYR A 16 -0.37 -9.13 -20.06
C TYR A 16 0.41 -7.96 -20.70
N MET A 17 0.48 -6.80 -20.05
CA MET A 17 1.23 -5.64 -20.58
C MET A 17 2.73 -5.90 -20.67
N ILE A 18 3.29 -6.67 -19.73
CA ILE A 18 4.69 -7.09 -19.72
C ILE A 18 4.97 -8.07 -20.88
N GLU A 19 4.13 -9.08 -21.07
CA GLU A 19 4.26 -10.06 -22.16
C GLU A 19 4.17 -9.41 -23.55
N ARG A 20 3.39 -8.33 -23.67
CA ARG A 20 3.27 -7.56 -24.92
C ARG A 20 4.44 -6.59 -25.15
N GLY A 21 5.37 -6.48 -24.20
CA GLY A 21 6.54 -5.61 -24.28
C GLY A 21 6.20 -4.12 -24.17
N TRP A 22 5.09 -3.77 -23.51
CA TRP A 22 4.67 -2.36 -23.35
C TRP A 22 5.36 -1.67 -22.18
N THR A 23 5.89 -2.45 -21.24
CA THR A 23 6.52 -1.96 -20.01
C THR A 23 8.05 -2.03 -20.14
N ARG A 24 8.76 -1.58 -19.11
CA ARG A 24 10.22 -1.66 -19.02
C ARG A 24 10.68 -2.90 -18.24
N CYS A 25 9.80 -3.89 -18.08
CA CYS A 25 10.15 -5.09 -17.34
C CYS A 25 11.19 -5.94 -18.08
N TYR A 26 12.08 -6.53 -17.29
CA TYR A 26 13.10 -7.47 -17.77
C TYR A 26 13.02 -8.78 -17.00
N LEU A 27 13.48 -9.88 -17.60
CA LEU A 27 13.23 -11.23 -17.09
C LEU A 27 14.40 -11.77 -16.27
N SER A 28 15.63 -11.32 -16.55
CA SER A 28 16.83 -11.79 -15.85
C SER A 28 17.59 -10.65 -15.19
N ILE A 29 17.96 -10.87 -13.92
CA ILE A 29 18.84 -9.96 -13.17
C ILE A 29 20.18 -9.73 -13.89
N SER A 30 20.66 -10.70 -14.67
CA SER A 30 21.91 -10.56 -15.43
C SER A 30 21.85 -9.49 -16.53
N GLU A 31 20.67 -9.06 -16.97
CA GLU A 31 20.50 -8.01 -17.99
C GLU A 31 20.96 -6.64 -17.49
N VAL A 32 20.86 -6.39 -16.18
CA VAL A 32 21.28 -5.13 -15.55
C VAL A 32 22.43 -5.31 -14.56
N GLY A 33 22.68 -6.54 -14.10
CA GLY A 33 23.63 -6.86 -13.04
C GLY A 33 23.08 -6.57 -11.64
N ILE A 34 23.59 -7.28 -10.62
CA ILE A 34 23.06 -7.25 -9.24
C ILE A 34 23.03 -5.83 -8.66
N PHE A 35 24.08 -5.04 -8.89
CA PHE A 35 24.16 -3.68 -8.36
C PHE A 35 23.02 -2.79 -8.90
N ASN A 36 22.81 -2.78 -10.22
CA ASN A 36 21.72 -2.02 -10.82
C ASN A 36 20.36 -2.61 -10.46
N TYR A 37 20.22 -3.93 -10.34
CA TYR A 37 18.99 -4.57 -9.87
C TYR A 37 18.56 -4.03 -8.51
N VAL A 38 19.48 -3.94 -7.54
CA VAL A 38 19.19 -3.41 -6.21
C VAL A 38 18.81 -1.93 -6.28
N LEU A 39 19.57 -1.11 -7.02
CA LEU A 39 19.27 0.32 -7.18
C LEU A 39 17.92 0.57 -7.86
N LEU A 40 17.63 -0.13 -8.95
CA LEU A 40 16.37 -0.03 -9.69
C LEU A 40 15.19 -0.51 -8.85
N THR A 41 15.36 -1.60 -8.08
CA THR A 41 14.33 -2.09 -7.16
C THR A 41 14.05 -1.07 -6.06
N ALA A 42 15.10 -0.48 -5.46
CA ALA A 42 14.93 0.55 -4.44
C ALA A 42 14.23 1.80 -4.99
N LEU A 43 14.61 2.25 -6.19
CA LEU A 43 13.94 3.36 -6.87
C LEU A 43 12.47 3.04 -7.17
N TYR A 44 12.19 1.85 -7.68
CA TYR A 44 10.83 1.38 -7.94
C TYR A 44 9.97 1.38 -6.67
N LEU A 45 10.46 0.79 -5.57
CA LEU A 45 9.73 0.76 -4.29
C LEU A 45 9.54 2.14 -3.69
N MET A 46 10.50 3.06 -3.84
CA MET A 46 10.35 4.45 -3.42
C MET A 46 9.25 5.18 -4.20
N LEU A 47 9.17 4.98 -5.51
CA LEU A 47 8.10 5.55 -6.33
C LEU A 47 6.75 4.95 -5.97
N VAL A 48 6.68 3.64 -5.75
CA VAL A 48 5.48 2.94 -5.26
C VAL A 48 5.02 3.54 -3.93
N GLU A 49 5.91 3.65 -2.94
CA GLU A 49 5.61 4.27 -1.64
C GLU A 49 5.00 5.67 -1.81
N PHE A 50 5.60 6.48 -2.68
CA PHE A 50 5.10 7.81 -3.01
C PHE A 50 3.71 7.75 -3.65
N GLY A 51 3.51 6.88 -4.64
CA GLY A 51 2.25 6.76 -5.36
C GLY A 51 1.11 6.25 -4.49
N ILE A 52 1.38 5.26 -3.64
CA ILE A 52 0.38 4.68 -2.73
C ILE A 52 -0.04 5.70 -1.68
N TYR A 53 0.90 6.44 -1.09
CA TYR A 53 0.57 7.52 -0.16
C TYR A 53 -0.44 8.51 -0.77
N TRP A 54 -0.18 9.00 -1.99
CA TRP A 54 -1.06 9.96 -2.64
C TRP A 54 -2.38 9.36 -3.09
N MET A 55 -2.38 8.11 -3.54
CA MET A 55 -3.61 7.41 -3.89
C MET A 55 -4.50 7.23 -2.65
N HIS A 56 -3.92 6.73 -1.57
CA HIS A 56 -4.61 6.49 -0.32
C HIS A 56 -5.15 7.80 0.28
N ARG A 57 -4.32 8.85 0.31
CA ARG A 57 -4.76 10.19 0.72
C ARG A 57 -5.86 10.73 -0.21
N GLY A 58 -5.75 10.53 -1.52
CA GLY A 58 -6.76 10.93 -2.50
C GLY A 58 -8.09 10.21 -2.29
N LEU A 59 -8.07 8.93 -1.91
CA LEU A 59 -9.25 8.15 -1.53
C LEU A 59 -9.98 8.72 -0.30
N HIS A 60 -9.27 9.41 0.59
CA HIS A 60 -9.86 10.15 1.72
C HIS A 60 -10.31 11.56 1.36
N ASP A 61 -9.45 12.33 0.71
CA ASP A 61 -9.66 13.77 0.49
C ASP A 61 -10.71 14.03 -0.61
N ILE A 62 -10.84 13.15 -1.61
CA ILE A 62 -11.79 13.30 -2.72
C ILE A 62 -13.13 12.64 -2.34
N LYS A 63 -14.14 13.47 -2.02
CA LYS A 63 -15.44 13.02 -1.48
C LYS A 63 -16.10 11.86 -2.25
N PRO A 64 -16.18 11.86 -3.60
CA PRO A 64 -16.73 10.71 -4.33
C PRO A 64 -15.93 9.43 -4.14
N LEU A 65 -14.59 9.50 -4.15
CA LEU A 65 -13.73 8.33 -3.97
C LEU A 65 -13.92 7.73 -2.57
N TYR A 66 -13.93 8.59 -1.54
CA TYR A 66 -14.22 8.14 -0.18
C TYR A 66 -15.59 7.47 -0.10
N LYS A 67 -16.64 8.19 -0.48
CA LYS A 67 -18.03 7.74 -0.29
C LYS A 67 -18.31 6.39 -0.97
N TRP A 68 -17.79 6.18 -2.18
CA TRP A 68 -18.16 5.03 -3.01
C TRP A 68 -17.17 3.88 -2.96
N LEU A 69 -15.89 4.15 -2.68
CA LEU A 69 -14.83 3.15 -2.76
C LEU A 69 -14.28 2.83 -1.37
N HIS A 70 -13.87 3.87 -0.63
CA HIS A 70 -13.05 3.70 0.56
C HIS A 70 -13.84 3.62 1.89
N ALA A 71 -15.05 4.17 1.95
CA ALA A 71 -15.87 4.16 3.15
C ALA A 71 -16.18 2.74 3.65
N THR A 72 -16.30 1.76 2.73
CA THR A 72 -16.52 0.35 3.06
C THR A 72 -15.33 -0.25 3.81
N HIS A 73 -14.10 0.10 3.41
CA HIS A 73 -12.89 -0.34 4.10
C HIS A 73 -12.87 0.19 5.55
N HIS A 74 -13.33 1.42 5.73
CA HIS A 74 -13.35 2.14 6.99
C HIS A 74 -14.54 1.85 7.92
N ILE A 75 -15.44 0.92 7.58
CA ILE A 75 -16.53 0.55 8.51
C ILE A 75 -15.99 -0.12 9.77
N TYR A 76 -14.80 -0.73 9.70
CA TYR A 76 -14.11 -1.42 10.79
C TYR A 76 -13.21 -0.44 11.57
N ASN A 77 -13.80 0.62 12.10
CA ASN A 77 -13.09 1.77 12.68
C ASN A 77 -12.90 1.71 14.21
N LYS A 78 -13.25 0.60 14.85
CA LYS A 78 -13.01 0.36 16.28
C LYS A 78 -11.96 -0.72 16.45
N GLU A 79 -11.09 -0.58 17.45
CA GLU A 79 -10.03 -1.56 17.76
C GLU A 79 -10.57 -2.99 17.89
N ASN A 80 -11.79 -3.17 18.41
CA ASN A 80 -12.43 -4.49 18.55
C ASN A 80 -13.11 -5.01 17.27
N THR A 81 -13.11 -4.23 16.20
CA THR A 81 -13.69 -4.59 14.89
C THR A 81 -12.65 -4.63 13.78
N LEU A 82 -11.49 -3.99 13.99
CA LEU A 82 -10.36 -4.03 13.08
C LEU A 82 -9.63 -5.37 13.25
N SER A 83 -9.40 -6.06 12.14
CA SER A 83 -8.76 -7.38 12.11
C SER A 83 -8.03 -7.57 10.79
N PRO A 84 -7.12 -8.56 10.67
CA PRO A 84 -6.44 -8.85 9.41
C PRO A 84 -7.40 -9.02 8.22
N PHE A 85 -8.59 -9.59 8.47
CA PHE A 85 -9.63 -9.76 7.44
C PHE A 85 -10.29 -8.43 7.01
N ALA A 86 -10.34 -7.43 7.89
CA ALA A 86 -10.81 -6.09 7.54
C ALA A 86 -9.88 -5.44 6.49
N GLY A 87 -8.59 -5.76 6.51
CA GLY A 87 -7.62 -5.35 5.50
C GLY A 87 -7.99 -5.81 4.08
N LEU A 88 -8.71 -6.93 3.95
CA LEU A 88 -9.18 -7.47 2.65
C LEU A 88 -10.66 -7.18 2.38
N ALA A 89 -11.34 -6.47 3.28
CA ALA A 89 -12.76 -6.15 3.21
C ALA A 89 -13.00 -4.76 2.61
N PHE A 90 -12.59 -4.56 1.35
CA PHE A 90 -12.70 -3.30 0.63
C PHE A 90 -13.49 -3.42 -0.69
N ASN A 91 -13.88 -2.28 -1.27
CA ASN A 91 -14.37 -2.23 -2.65
C ASN A 91 -13.23 -2.67 -3.59
N PRO A 92 -13.42 -3.59 -4.55
CA PRO A 92 -12.31 -4.05 -5.40
C PRO A 92 -11.58 -2.94 -6.15
N ILE A 93 -12.30 -1.87 -6.51
CA ILE A 93 -11.71 -0.70 -7.16
C ILE A 93 -10.81 0.08 -6.20
N ASP A 94 -11.12 0.12 -4.90
CA ASP A 94 -10.25 0.69 -3.87
C ASP A 94 -8.91 -0.05 -3.84
N GLY A 95 -8.94 -1.38 -3.73
CA GLY A 95 -7.73 -2.21 -3.78
C GLY A 95 -6.93 -2.04 -5.09
N ILE A 96 -7.61 -2.01 -6.25
CA ILE A 96 -6.95 -1.76 -7.54
C ILE A 96 -6.29 -0.38 -7.56
N LEU A 97 -6.98 0.66 -7.07
CA LEU A 97 -6.44 2.00 -7.05
C LEU A 97 -5.19 2.05 -6.17
N GLN A 98 -5.26 1.52 -4.95
CA GLN A 98 -4.13 1.49 -4.02
C GLN A 98 -2.94 0.71 -4.59
N ALA A 99 -3.15 -0.43 -5.28
CA ALA A 99 -2.07 -1.20 -5.90
C ALA A 99 -1.61 -0.65 -7.27
N SER A 100 -2.39 0.22 -7.93
CA SER A 100 -2.07 0.74 -9.27
C SER A 100 -0.70 1.41 -9.41
N PRO A 101 -0.10 2.06 -8.39
CA PRO A 101 1.26 2.59 -8.47
C PRO A 101 2.30 1.52 -8.85
N HIS A 102 2.16 0.27 -8.37
CA HIS A 102 3.02 -0.84 -8.77
C HIS A 102 3.03 -1.04 -10.29
N VAL A 103 1.86 -0.95 -10.93
CA VAL A 103 1.71 -1.14 -12.38
C VAL A 103 2.07 0.11 -13.18
N ILE A 104 1.85 1.31 -12.63
CA ILE A 104 2.22 2.56 -13.31
C ILE A 104 3.75 2.66 -13.42
N PHE A 105 4.49 2.33 -12.35
CA PHE A 105 5.92 2.59 -12.33
C PHE A 105 6.78 1.61 -13.13
N ILE A 106 6.27 0.43 -13.51
CA ILE A 106 6.96 -0.46 -14.44
C ILE A 106 7.03 0.09 -15.88
N PHE A 107 6.27 1.13 -16.22
CA PHE A 107 6.43 1.87 -17.48
C PHE A 107 7.57 2.90 -17.43
N ILE A 108 8.01 3.27 -16.23
CA ILE A 108 8.95 4.37 -16.01
C ILE A 108 10.33 3.85 -15.62
N VAL A 109 10.39 2.90 -14.69
CA VAL A 109 11.62 2.31 -14.16
C VAL A 109 11.77 0.88 -14.69
N PRO A 110 12.95 0.48 -15.19
CA PRO A 110 13.21 -0.92 -15.45
C PRO A 110 13.03 -1.76 -14.19
N THR A 111 12.16 -2.76 -14.24
CA THR A 111 11.81 -3.58 -13.07
C THR A 111 11.88 -5.05 -13.42
N HIS A 112 12.56 -5.83 -12.59
CA HIS A 112 12.60 -7.28 -12.77
C HIS A 112 11.19 -7.88 -12.61
N PHE A 113 10.77 -8.68 -13.59
CA PHE A 113 9.42 -9.25 -13.67
C PHE A 113 8.99 -9.92 -12.37
N PHE A 114 9.78 -10.87 -11.87
CA PHE A 114 9.42 -11.59 -10.64
C PHE A 114 9.39 -10.67 -9.41
N THR A 115 10.21 -9.62 -9.39
CA THR A 115 10.21 -8.65 -8.29
C THR A 115 8.93 -7.81 -8.30
N HIS A 116 8.41 -7.46 -9.48
CA HIS A 116 7.13 -6.79 -9.62
C HIS A 116 5.98 -7.67 -9.10
N GLU A 117 5.86 -8.90 -9.59
CA GLU A 117 4.81 -9.85 -9.16
C GLU A 117 4.89 -10.16 -7.66
N LEU A 118 6.09 -10.38 -7.15
CA LEU A 118 6.30 -10.60 -5.71
C LEU A 118 5.89 -9.36 -4.90
N SER A 119 6.10 -8.16 -5.42
CA SER A 119 5.72 -6.93 -4.71
C SER A 119 4.19 -6.81 -4.55
N LEU A 120 3.41 -7.15 -5.58
CA LEU A 120 1.94 -7.19 -5.51
C LEU A 120 1.42 -8.26 -4.51
N PHE A 121 2.10 -9.41 -4.45
CA PHE A 121 1.80 -10.43 -3.45
C PHE A 121 2.13 -9.93 -2.03
N VAL A 122 3.32 -9.35 -1.84
CA VAL A 122 3.76 -8.78 -0.56
C VAL A 122 2.83 -7.67 -0.11
N GLU A 123 2.33 -6.82 -1.00
CA GLU A 123 1.33 -5.79 -0.69
C GLU A 123 0.04 -6.38 -0.09
N SER A 124 -0.42 -7.52 -0.61
CA SER A 124 -1.62 -8.20 -0.08
C SER A 124 -1.37 -8.77 1.33
N VAL A 125 -0.18 -9.33 1.56
CA VAL A 125 0.25 -9.80 2.89
C VAL A 125 0.43 -8.62 3.84
N TRP A 126 1.06 -7.55 3.38
CA TRP A 126 1.31 -6.33 4.14
C TRP A 126 0.02 -5.67 4.59
N THR A 127 -0.92 -5.49 3.67
CA THR A 127 -2.27 -5.01 3.96
C THR A 127 -2.93 -5.85 5.03
N THR A 128 -2.82 -7.18 4.97
CA THR A 128 -3.35 -8.05 6.02
C THR A 128 -2.65 -7.84 7.36
N ASN A 129 -1.31 -7.69 7.36
CA ASN A 129 -0.51 -7.53 8.56
C ASN A 129 -0.79 -6.21 9.29
N ILE A 130 -0.90 -5.08 8.59
CA ILE A 130 -1.11 -3.77 9.23
C ILE A 130 -2.51 -3.58 9.83
N HIS A 131 -3.44 -4.54 9.65
CA HIS A 131 -4.77 -4.52 10.26
C HIS A 131 -4.89 -5.45 11.48
N ASP A 132 -3.80 -6.07 11.93
CA ASP A 132 -3.81 -6.98 13.08
C ASP A 132 -3.91 -6.27 14.45
N CYS A 133 -3.84 -4.93 14.47
CA CYS A 133 -3.85 -4.07 15.66
C CYS A 133 -2.66 -4.27 16.62
N ILE A 134 -1.63 -5.03 16.24
CA ILE A 134 -0.44 -5.29 17.06
C ILE A 134 0.66 -4.30 16.70
N HIS A 135 0.87 -3.29 17.55
CA HIS A 135 1.93 -2.32 17.30
C HIS A 135 3.33 -2.94 17.53
N GLY A 136 4.03 -3.23 16.43
CA GLY A 136 5.36 -3.86 16.44
C GLY A 136 6.52 -2.98 16.95
N LYS A 137 6.32 -1.67 17.17
CA LYS A 137 7.36 -0.73 17.67
C LYS A 137 8.66 -0.70 16.85
N VAL A 138 8.58 -0.92 15.55
CA VAL A 138 9.75 -0.88 14.65
C VAL A 138 9.75 0.43 13.88
N TRP A 139 10.70 1.32 14.18
CA TRP A 139 10.92 2.53 13.40
C TRP A 139 11.82 2.23 12.19
N PRO A 140 11.54 2.76 10.97
CA PRO A 140 10.47 3.68 10.56
C PRO A 140 9.29 2.98 9.84
N ILE A 141 8.86 1.81 10.32
CA ILE A 141 7.88 0.96 9.61
C ILE A 141 6.44 1.42 9.90
N MET A 142 5.63 1.55 8.85
CA MET A 142 4.18 1.82 8.92
C MET A 142 3.41 0.56 9.35
N GLY A 143 3.64 0.11 10.57
CA GLY A 143 3.00 -1.09 11.13
C GLY A 143 1.58 -0.83 11.65
N ALA A 144 0.93 -1.88 12.15
CA ALA A 144 -0.47 -1.84 12.55
C ALA A 144 -0.85 -0.75 13.55
N GLY A 145 0.05 -0.37 14.48
CA GLY A 145 -0.26 0.72 15.42
C GLY A 145 -0.53 2.07 14.73
N TYR A 146 0.21 2.38 13.67
CA TYR A 146 -0.02 3.62 12.90
C TYR A 146 -1.31 3.52 12.08
N HIS A 147 -1.55 2.35 11.47
CA HIS A 147 -2.74 2.11 10.65
C HIS A 147 -4.04 2.04 11.47
N THR A 148 -3.99 1.59 12.73
CA THR A 148 -5.12 1.69 13.66
C THR A 148 -5.48 3.15 13.94
N ILE A 149 -4.48 4.03 14.07
CA ILE A 149 -4.74 5.49 14.19
C ILE A 149 -5.34 6.04 12.91
N HIS A 150 -4.90 5.56 11.75
CA HIS A 150 -5.49 5.91 10.47
C HIS A 150 -6.99 5.56 10.43
N HIS A 151 -7.36 4.33 10.75
CA HIS A 151 -8.76 3.86 10.77
C HIS A 151 -9.65 4.58 11.78
N THR A 152 -9.08 5.12 12.86
CA THR A 152 -9.84 5.84 13.90
C THR A 152 -9.95 7.34 13.65
N THR A 153 -8.98 7.94 12.94
CA THR A 153 -8.93 9.39 12.72
C THR A 153 -9.26 9.81 11.28
N TYR A 154 -9.13 8.90 10.31
CA TYR A 154 -9.34 9.09 8.87
C TYR A 154 -8.50 10.20 8.24
N ARG A 155 -7.49 10.73 8.95
CA ARG A 155 -6.79 11.95 8.55
C ARG A 155 -5.26 11.88 8.67
N HIS A 156 -4.73 10.76 9.15
CA HIS A 156 -3.32 10.60 9.48
C HIS A 156 -2.84 9.23 8.99
N ASN A 157 -1.52 9.08 8.86
CA ASN A 157 -0.84 7.81 8.60
C ASN A 157 -1.33 7.12 7.31
N TYR A 158 -1.16 7.76 6.15
CA TYR A 158 -1.55 7.23 4.84
C TYR A 158 -0.47 6.39 4.14
N GLY A 159 0.76 6.40 4.66
CA GLY A 159 1.92 5.72 4.12
C GLY A 159 1.72 4.22 3.96
N HIS A 160 2.61 3.61 3.17
CA HIS A 160 2.47 2.21 2.79
C HIS A 160 3.37 1.31 3.65
N TYR A 161 4.65 1.17 3.31
CA TYR A 161 5.60 0.38 4.11
C TYR A 161 6.27 1.19 5.20
N THR A 162 6.42 2.50 5.00
CA THR A 162 7.20 3.39 5.88
C THR A 162 6.40 4.60 6.32
N ILE A 163 6.84 5.23 7.41
CA ILE A 163 6.24 6.48 7.90
C ILE A 163 6.76 7.73 7.18
N TRP A 164 7.68 7.59 6.23
CA TRP A 164 8.41 8.72 5.65
C TRP A 164 7.52 9.70 4.91
N MET A 165 6.56 9.21 4.14
CA MET A 165 5.62 10.07 3.43
C MET A 165 4.78 10.90 4.41
N ASP A 166 4.23 10.26 5.45
CA ASP A 166 3.48 10.98 6.48
C ASP A 166 4.32 12.00 7.24
N TRP A 167 5.57 11.67 7.52
CA TRP A 167 6.51 12.62 8.13
C TRP A 167 6.77 13.82 7.22
N MET A 168 7.08 13.59 5.94
CA MET A 168 7.36 14.65 4.97
C MET A 168 6.17 15.56 4.70
N PHE A 169 4.94 15.00 4.69
CA PHE A 169 3.72 15.73 4.34
C PHE A 169 2.87 16.14 5.56
N GLY A 170 3.39 15.97 6.78
CA GLY A 170 2.77 16.45 8.01
C GLY A 170 1.50 15.71 8.41
N THR A 171 1.35 14.45 8.01
CA THR A 171 0.20 13.58 8.33
C THR A 171 0.55 12.48 9.33
N LEU A 172 1.78 12.46 9.86
CA LEU A 172 2.24 11.47 10.82
C LEU A 172 1.62 11.68 12.21
N ARG A 173 1.11 10.60 12.80
CA ARG A 173 0.69 10.54 14.19
C ARG A 173 1.20 9.28 14.86
N ASP A 174 2.06 9.47 15.85
CA ASP A 174 2.76 8.37 16.53
C ASP A 174 1.84 7.62 17.53
N PRO A 175 1.79 6.28 17.48
CA PRO A 175 1.08 5.44 18.44
C PRO A 175 1.48 5.67 19.90
N LEU A 176 2.76 5.89 20.19
CA LEU A 176 3.29 6.06 21.54
C LEU A 176 2.89 7.39 22.16
N GLU A 177 2.77 8.45 21.36
CA GLU A 177 2.28 9.74 21.84
C GLU A 177 0.78 9.69 22.14
N SER A 178 0.02 8.96 21.32
CA SER A 178 -1.42 8.81 21.51
C SER A 178 -1.80 8.06 22.79
N GLN A 179 -0.96 7.12 23.23
CA GLN A 179 -1.18 6.35 24.45
C GLN A 179 -0.94 7.18 25.72
N LYS A 180 0.04 8.09 25.70
CA LYS A 180 0.34 8.96 26.85
C LYS A 180 -0.82 9.88 27.22
N VAL A 181 -1.59 10.34 26.24
CA VAL A 181 -2.78 11.19 26.44
C VAL A 181 -3.96 10.43 27.05
N LYS A 182 -4.07 9.11 26.81
CA LYS A 182 -5.13 8.28 27.42
C LYS A 182 -4.81 7.88 28.87
N SER A 183 -3.56 7.99 29.30
CA SER A 183 -3.09 7.61 30.65
C SER A 183 -2.93 8.76 31.65
N SER A 184 -3.25 9.99 31.24
CA SER A 184 -3.23 11.21 32.07
C SER A 184 -4.64 11.71 32.33
#